data_AF-A0A9P9LFJ8-F1
#
_entry.id   AF-A0A9P9LFJ8-F1
#
_cell.length_a   1.000
_cell.length_b   1.000
_cell.length_c   1.000
_cell.angle_alpha   90.00
_cell.angle_beta   90.00
_cell.angle_gamma   90.00
#
_symmetry.space_group_name_H-M   'P 1'
#
loop_
_entity.id
_entity.type
_entity.pdbx_description
1 polymer ?
#
loop_
_entity_poly.entity_id
_entity_poly.type
_entity_poly.pdbx_seq_one_letter_code
_entity_poly.pdbx_strand_id
1 'polypeptide(L)'
;GWSEALFGTFNYWGGFEDLPAALHAAGYTVIVVHIGPLSSNWERACQVYGQLTSANFDVPNALSPTTIPIDYGTVYPARYGYTRDSNCSKAVLYGNLPTGWKWGTKSPVHCICHSQGGNTIRLLIQLLRGNYGNLHPTYFTAAGNRQNMINSVVTLGTPHKGTTITAVVQNFLPPDSLGLITQFIVSVSFRTPRFYDLQLDNWGFYRLPNESFRSMCARLRPLVQVWWEGPQSPVFPPHNGFYDNSIPGVNALNEFAPAPAPNTFYFTMSFDATEDLPNVRLSSADFATFPVTFPLSLLNLHNISGTVTSIGLNVFLSWVPGAPTLVDLAKWAVRVANTHLGALGYFNRIPQPGPKVPRADMLPIMLPTAYAMGGYELPAHFAQLIPGVSSAELQSNDGIVNTVSMRGPNDAQVSNVANFPVQSLERHTLDTSAKATYWHLGINKTMDHGDEIGVFTVGETYEEVKQMYLEFAKLLARLPLP
;
A
#
# COMPACT_ATOMS: atom_id res chain seq x y z
N GLY A 1 3.88 3.23 6.19
CA GLY A 1 3.41 3.18 7.59
C GLY A 1 4.57 3.27 8.55
N TRP A 2 4.34 3.53 9.82
CA TRP A 2 5.38 3.54 10.85
C TRP A 2 4.85 2.88 12.11
N SER A 3 5.78 2.38 12.91
CA SER A 3 5.49 1.76 14.20
C SER A 3 5.29 2.81 15.28
N GLU A 4 6.34 3.59 15.54
CA GLU A 4 6.32 4.69 16.51
C GLU A 4 5.82 5.99 15.90
N ALA A 5 5.14 6.80 16.71
CA ALA A 5 4.75 8.15 16.33
C ALA A 5 5.94 8.94 15.79
N LEU A 6 5.84 9.45 14.56
CA LEU A 6 6.90 10.28 14.01
C LEU A 6 7.00 11.55 14.84
N PHE A 7 8.23 11.91 15.20
CA PHE A 7 8.51 13.04 16.10
C PHE A 7 7.80 12.94 17.46
N GLY A 8 7.40 11.72 17.87
CA GLY A 8 6.67 11.48 19.11
C GLY A 8 5.24 12.02 19.14
N THR A 9 4.70 12.49 18.01
CA THR A 9 3.41 13.20 17.95
C THR A 9 2.52 12.80 16.78
N PHE A 10 3.06 12.12 15.77
CA PHE A 10 2.31 11.78 14.56
C PHE A 10 2.16 10.25 14.39
N ASN A 11 1.01 9.73 14.79
CA ASN A 11 0.64 8.33 14.75
C ASN A 11 0.25 7.86 13.34
N TYR A 12 0.50 6.57 13.06
CA TYR A 12 0.00 5.97 11.82
C TYR A 12 -1.51 5.81 11.89
N TRP A 13 -2.03 5.26 12.99
CA TRP A 13 -3.46 5.17 13.24
C TRP A 13 -3.94 6.42 13.98
N GLY A 14 -4.17 7.50 13.24
CA GLY A 14 -4.83 8.71 13.74
C GLY A 14 -4.09 10.02 13.49
N GLY A 15 -2.94 10.03 12.79
CA GLY A 15 -2.22 11.27 12.50
C GLY A 15 -1.82 12.00 13.79
N PHE A 16 -2.30 13.22 14.00
CA PHE A 16 -2.04 13.97 15.25
C PHE A 16 -2.88 13.50 16.44
N GLU A 17 -3.85 12.64 16.19
CA GLU A 17 -4.74 12.03 17.18
C GLU A 17 -4.37 10.54 17.37
N ASP A 18 -5.09 9.84 18.25
CA ASP A 18 -4.84 8.44 18.59
C ASP A 18 -6.12 7.60 18.43
N LEU A 19 -6.28 6.97 17.26
CA LEU A 19 -7.43 6.10 16.96
C LEU A 19 -7.49 4.87 17.89
N PRO A 20 -6.38 4.15 18.17
CA PRO A 20 -6.36 3.08 19.16
C PRO A 20 -6.84 3.53 20.55
N ALA A 21 -6.43 4.71 21.02
CA ALA A 21 -6.92 5.26 22.29
C ALA A 21 -8.41 5.58 22.25
N ALA A 22 -8.94 6.10 21.14
CA ALA A 22 -10.37 6.36 20.98
C ALA A 22 -11.20 5.06 21.04
N LEU A 23 -10.74 4.00 20.37
CA LEU A 23 -11.35 2.67 20.46
C LEU A 23 -11.27 2.10 21.88
N HIS A 24 -10.13 2.29 22.55
CA HIS A 24 -9.97 1.87 23.94
C HIS A 24 -10.92 2.59 24.89
N ALA A 25 -11.07 3.92 24.74
CA ALA A 25 -12.02 4.72 25.50
C ALA A 25 -13.48 4.28 25.27
N ALA A 26 -13.79 3.73 24.10
CA ALA A 26 -15.08 3.13 23.79
C ALA A 26 -15.27 1.70 24.36
N GLY A 27 -14.28 1.15 25.05
CA GLY A 27 -14.36 -0.14 25.75
C GLY A 27 -13.74 -1.33 25.00
N TYR A 28 -13.02 -1.11 23.91
CA TYR A 28 -12.39 -2.18 23.13
C TYR A 28 -10.92 -2.38 23.53
N THR A 29 -10.48 -3.64 23.62
CA THR A 29 -9.04 -3.94 23.74
C THR A 29 -8.39 -3.92 22.36
N VAL A 30 -7.35 -3.10 22.17
CA VAL A 30 -6.71 -2.91 20.86
C VAL A 30 -5.25 -3.31 20.95
N ILE A 31 -4.80 -4.12 19.98
CA ILE A 31 -3.39 -4.47 19.78
C ILE A 31 -2.93 -3.82 18.48
N VAL A 32 -1.94 -2.94 18.56
CA VAL A 32 -1.31 -2.32 17.39
C VAL A 32 -0.02 -3.08 17.10
N VAL A 33 0.01 -3.81 15.99
CA VAL A 33 1.22 -4.53 15.55
C VAL A 33 2.19 -3.59 14.85
N HIS A 34 3.48 -3.81 15.11
CA HIS A 34 4.57 -3.09 14.47
C HIS A 34 5.19 -3.96 13.39
N ILE A 35 5.11 -3.55 12.13
CA ILE A 35 5.57 -4.34 10.99
C ILE A 35 6.33 -3.48 10.00
N GLY A 36 7.28 -4.11 9.29
CA GLY A 36 8.17 -3.44 8.35
C GLY A 36 7.39 -2.76 7.22
N PRO A 37 7.52 -1.43 7.04
CA PRO A 37 6.72 -0.70 6.06
C PRO A 37 7.06 -1.01 4.61
N LEU A 38 8.30 -1.46 4.34
CA LEU A 38 8.75 -1.84 3.00
C LEU A 38 9.11 -3.34 2.91
N SER A 39 8.83 -4.10 3.97
CA SER A 39 9.02 -5.54 4.02
C SER A 39 7.99 -6.28 3.15
N SER A 40 8.34 -7.49 2.72
CA SER A 40 7.43 -8.40 2.04
C SER A 40 6.24 -8.79 2.95
N ASN A 41 5.13 -9.20 2.36
CA ASN A 41 4.00 -9.78 3.09
C ASN A 41 4.41 -11.01 3.91
N TRP A 42 5.40 -11.79 3.43
CA TRP A 42 5.97 -12.90 4.20
C TRP A 42 6.64 -12.41 5.49
N GLU A 43 7.55 -11.46 5.39
CA GLU A 43 8.26 -10.88 6.53
C GLU A 43 7.27 -10.27 7.53
N ARG A 44 6.31 -9.49 7.01
CA ARG A 44 5.26 -8.86 7.82
C ARG A 44 4.36 -9.89 8.50
N ALA A 45 3.99 -10.99 7.84
CA ALA A 45 3.19 -12.05 8.45
C ALA A 45 3.95 -12.76 9.58
N CYS A 46 5.27 -12.99 9.41
CA CYS A 46 6.11 -13.53 10.48
C CYS A 46 6.18 -12.57 11.68
N GLN A 47 6.32 -11.26 11.42
CA GLN A 47 6.29 -10.23 12.45
C GLN A 47 4.96 -10.20 13.21
N VAL A 48 3.81 -10.23 12.51
CA VAL A 48 2.49 -10.29 13.16
C VAL A 48 2.36 -11.55 14.01
N TYR A 49 2.71 -12.71 13.46
CA TYR A 49 2.62 -13.98 14.18
C TYR A 49 3.50 -13.99 15.43
N GLY A 50 4.76 -13.58 15.32
CA GLY A 50 5.70 -13.53 16.44
C GLY A 50 5.23 -12.57 17.54
N GLN A 51 4.75 -11.39 17.18
CA GLN A 51 4.20 -10.43 18.15
C GLN A 51 3.00 -10.98 18.91
N LEU A 52 1.98 -11.50 18.21
CA LEU A 52 0.77 -12.02 18.86
C LEU A 52 1.02 -13.28 19.70
N THR A 53 1.89 -14.18 19.23
CA THR A 53 2.21 -15.42 19.97
C THR A 53 3.09 -15.17 21.19
N SER A 54 3.97 -14.16 21.16
CA SER A 54 4.79 -13.78 22.32
C SER A 54 3.94 -13.29 23.50
N ALA A 55 2.77 -12.70 23.22
CA ALA A 55 1.91 -12.02 24.19
C ALA A 55 2.67 -11.01 25.08
N ASN A 56 3.79 -10.49 24.59
CA ASN A 56 4.65 -9.52 25.26
C ASN A 56 4.51 -8.20 24.52
N PHE A 57 3.64 -7.34 25.05
CA PHE A 57 3.26 -6.07 24.43
C PHE A 57 3.86 -4.91 25.22
N ASP A 58 4.23 -3.85 24.50
CA ASP A 58 4.54 -2.57 25.12
C ASP A 58 3.24 -1.81 25.46
N VAL A 59 3.38 -0.81 26.33
CA VAL A 59 2.30 0.11 26.68
C VAL A 59 2.31 1.32 25.73
N PRO A 60 1.16 2.01 25.54
CA PRO A 60 1.10 3.21 24.74
C PRO A 60 2.09 4.28 25.23
N ASN A 61 2.65 5.07 24.31
CA ASN A 61 3.56 6.18 24.61
C ASN A 61 4.86 5.79 25.35
N ALA A 62 5.29 4.53 25.28
CA ALA A 62 6.58 4.13 25.78
C ALA A 62 7.71 4.88 25.03
N LEU A 63 8.56 5.61 25.77
CA LEU A 63 9.64 6.47 25.22
C LEU A 63 10.78 5.69 24.55
N SER A 64 10.73 4.35 24.57
CA SER A 64 11.69 3.47 23.91
C SER A 64 11.01 2.11 23.73
N PRO A 65 10.45 1.80 22.55
CA PRO A 65 9.84 0.50 22.35
C PRO A 65 10.90 -0.58 22.44
N THR A 66 10.51 -1.66 23.08
CA THR A 66 11.36 -2.82 23.22
C THR A 66 11.16 -3.73 22.02
N THR A 67 12.16 -4.54 21.72
CA THR A 67 12.12 -5.45 20.58
C THR A 67 11.88 -6.88 21.00
N ILE A 68 11.37 -7.70 20.09
CA ILE A 68 11.31 -9.17 20.21
C ILE A 68 12.02 -9.82 19.02
N PRO A 69 12.61 -11.00 19.21
CA PRO A 69 13.14 -11.79 18.11
C PRO A 69 11.99 -12.34 17.25
N ILE A 70 12.15 -12.24 15.93
CA ILE A 70 11.26 -12.79 14.92
C ILE A 70 12.04 -13.78 14.07
N ASP A 71 11.48 -14.97 13.92
CA ASP A 71 11.92 -15.98 12.95
C ASP A 71 11.17 -15.74 11.63
N TYR A 72 11.90 -15.50 10.55
CA TYR A 72 11.35 -15.32 9.20
C TYR A 72 11.38 -16.61 8.37
N GLY A 73 11.81 -17.73 8.95
CA GLY A 73 11.91 -19.02 8.29
C GLY A 73 13.03 -19.10 7.25
N THR A 74 12.93 -20.08 6.37
CA THR A 74 13.96 -20.41 5.37
C THR A 74 13.53 -20.05 3.94
N VAL A 75 12.50 -19.20 3.81
CA VAL A 75 11.92 -18.84 2.51
C VAL A 75 12.91 -18.10 1.61
N TYR A 76 13.85 -17.34 2.20
CA TYR A 76 14.85 -16.57 1.47
C TYR A 76 16.27 -16.98 1.88
N PRO A 77 17.16 -17.34 0.93
CA PRO A 77 18.47 -17.89 1.26
C PRO A 77 19.48 -16.90 1.87
N ALA A 78 20.23 -17.36 2.88
CA ALA A 78 21.29 -16.57 3.52
C ALA A 78 22.42 -16.12 2.57
N ARG A 79 22.68 -16.88 1.49
CA ARG A 79 23.65 -16.50 0.45
C ARG A 79 23.34 -15.16 -0.25
N TYR A 80 22.11 -14.66 -0.10
CA TYR A 80 21.65 -13.38 -0.66
C TYR A 80 21.70 -12.23 0.37
N GLY A 81 22.38 -12.43 1.51
CA GLY A 81 22.50 -11.41 2.56
C GLY A 81 21.28 -11.29 3.46
N TYR A 82 20.40 -12.30 3.43
CA TYR A 82 19.19 -12.38 4.24
C TYR A 82 19.41 -13.21 5.50
N THR A 83 19.00 -12.67 6.64
CA THR A 83 19.11 -13.35 7.94
C THR A 83 17.74 -13.87 8.35
N ARG A 84 17.68 -15.14 8.75
CA ARG A 84 16.45 -15.80 9.19
C ARG A 84 15.86 -15.15 10.44
N ASP A 85 16.69 -14.74 11.38
CA ASP A 85 16.25 -14.20 12.66
C ASP A 85 16.68 -12.73 12.77
N SER A 86 15.74 -11.85 13.10
CA SER A 86 16.06 -10.46 13.47
C SER A 86 15.07 -9.92 14.48
N ASN A 87 15.35 -8.73 15.01
CA ASN A 87 14.49 -8.08 15.97
C ASN A 87 13.42 -7.24 15.26
N CYS A 88 12.21 -7.25 15.83
CA CYS A 88 11.10 -6.38 15.47
C CYS A 88 10.63 -5.62 16.72
N SER A 89 10.16 -4.39 16.55
CA SER A 89 9.51 -3.65 17.64
C SER A 89 8.29 -4.43 18.15
N LYS A 90 8.06 -4.42 19.47
CA LYS A 90 6.89 -5.07 20.05
C LYS A 90 5.61 -4.37 19.64
N ALA A 91 4.54 -5.15 19.53
CA ALA A 91 3.19 -4.61 19.43
C ALA A 91 2.80 -3.85 20.70
N VAL A 92 1.90 -2.88 20.56
CA VAL A 92 1.41 -2.04 21.66
C VAL A 92 -0.01 -2.48 22.06
N LEU A 93 -0.25 -2.61 23.37
CA LEU A 93 -1.55 -2.97 23.92
C LEU A 93 -2.25 -1.76 24.53
N TYR A 94 -3.44 -1.44 24.03
CA TYR A 94 -4.36 -0.49 24.64
C TYR A 94 -5.45 -1.27 25.40
N GLY A 95 -5.42 -1.18 26.73
CA GLY A 95 -6.32 -1.88 27.64
C GLY A 95 -5.68 -3.10 28.31
N ASN A 96 -6.50 -4.05 28.74
CA ASN A 96 -6.06 -5.25 29.43
C ASN A 96 -6.52 -6.51 28.69
N LEU A 97 -5.67 -7.53 28.68
CA LEU A 97 -6.03 -8.87 28.22
C LEU A 97 -6.47 -9.73 29.42
N PRO A 98 -7.38 -10.70 29.23
CA PRO A 98 -7.73 -11.65 30.28
C PRO A 98 -6.49 -12.36 30.84
N THR A 99 -6.52 -12.70 32.13
CA THR A 99 -5.45 -13.46 32.77
C THR A 99 -5.21 -14.77 32.04
N GLY A 100 -3.96 -15.02 31.63
CA GLY A 100 -3.58 -16.22 30.89
C GLY A 100 -3.98 -16.21 29.41
N TRP A 101 -4.35 -15.04 28.86
CA TRP A 101 -4.62 -14.90 27.43
C TRP A 101 -3.43 -15.41 26.61
N LYS A 102 -3.76 -16.23 25.61
CA LYS A 102 -2.83 -16.71 24.59
C LYS A 102 -3.56 -16.67 23.27
N TRP A 103 -2.95 -16.03 22.28
CA TRP A 103 -3.54 -16.02 20.95
C TRP A 103 -3.70 -17.46 20.44
N GLY A 104 -4.93 -17.79 20.01
CA GLY A 104 -5.31 -19.16 19.72
C GLY A 104 -6.77 -19.24 19.29
N THR A 105 -7.24 -20.43 18.92
CA THR A 105 -8.64 -20.63 18.48
C THR A 105 -9.67 -20.35 19.59
N LYS A 106 -9.27 -20.42 20.86
CA LYS A 106 -10.08 -20.05 22.02
C LYS A 106 -10.03 -18.55 22.36
N SER A 107 -9.11 -17.81 21.74
CA SER A 107 -8.95 -16.38 21.92
C SER A 107 -8.58 -15.75 20.56
N PRO A 108 -9.50 -15.84 19.58
CA PRO A 108 -9.24 -15.32 18.25
C PRO A 108 -9.21 -13.79 18.28
N VAL A 109 -8.61 -13.21 17.25
CA VAL A 109 -8.55 -11.75 17.07
C VAL A 109 -9.36 -11.31 15.85
N HIS A 110 -9.75 -10.04 15.87
CA HIS A 110 -10.28 -9.34 14.71
C HIS A 110 -9.17 -8.44 14.15
N CYS A 111 -8.96 -8.46 12.84
CA CYS A 111 -7.93 -7.65 12.18
C CYS A 111 -8.56 -6.48 11.44
N ILE A 112 -8.17 -5.25 11.75
CA ILE A 112 -8.43 -4.08 10.92
C ILE A 112 -7.13 -3.73 10.20
N CYS A 113 -7.18 -3.68 8.88
CA CYS A 113 -6.00 -3.58 8.03
C CYS A 113 -6.13 -2.39 7.09
N HIS A 114 -5.05 -1.63 6.93
CA HIS A 114 -4.94 -0.57 5.93
C HIS A 114 -3.89 -0.95 4.87
N SER A 115 -4.15 -0.61 3.61
CA SER A 115 -3.20 -0.73 2.51
C SER A 115 -2.67 -2.16 2.37
N GLN A 116 -1.35 -2.37 2.23
CA GLN A 116 -0.71 -3.69 2.16
C GLN A 116 -1.07 -4.62 3.34
N GLY A 117 -1.49 -4.08 4.50
CA GLY A 117 -1.85 -4.86 5.68
C GLY A 117 -2.89 -5.95 5.40
N GLY A 118 -3.86 -5.70 4.50
CA GLY A 118 -4.87 -6.70 4.16
C GLY A 118 -4.27 -7.93 3.47
N ASN A 119 -3.32 -7.74 2.55
CA ASN A 119 -2.61 -8.82 1.89
C ASN A 119 -1.63 -9.54 2.84
N THR A 120 -1.05 -8.82 3.82
CA THR A 120 -0.25 -9.42 4.90
C THR A 120 -1.09 -10.40 5.73
N ILE A 121 -2.28 -10.00 6.18
CA ILE A 121 -3.16 -10.87 6.96
C ILE A 121 -3.72 -12.01 6.10
N ARG A 122 -4.01 -11.78 4.81
CA ARG A 122 -4.38 -12.84 3.87
C ARG A 122 -3.29 -13.92 3.77
N LEU A 123 -2.02 -13.52 3.65
CA LEU A 123 -0.89 -14.45 3.64
C LEU A 123 -0.77 -15.18 4.99
N LEU A 124 -0.88 -14.48 6.12
CA LEU A 124 -0.84 -15.08 7.45
C LEU A 124 -1.93 -16.15 7.65
N ILE A 125 -3.17 -15.84 7.25
CA ILE A 125 -4.29 -16.79 7.30
C ILE A 125 -3.97 -18.04 6.48
N GLN A 126 -3.35 -17.90 5.30
CA GLN A 126 -2.93 -19.06 4.52
C GLN A 126 -1.88 -19.89 5.29
N LEU A 127 -0.85 -19.26 5.85
CA LEU A 127 0.20 -19.94 6.62
C LEU A 127 -0.34 -20.66 7.86
N LEU A 128 -1.40 -20.14 8.48
CA LEU A 128 -2.08 -20.77 9.62
C LEU A 128 -2.76 -22.10 9.29
N ARG A 129 -2.84 -22.53 8.01
CA ARG A 129 -3.27 -23.89 7.65
C ARG A 129 -2.35 -24.99 8.18
N GLY A 130 -1.10 -24.66 8.54
CA GLY A 130 -0.17 -25.58 9.21
C GLY A 130 0.59 -26.54 8.30
N ASN A 131 0.50 -26.37 6.98
CA ASN A 131 1.17 -27.21 5.98
C ASN A 131 2.39 -26.54 5.31
N TYR A 132 3.05 -25.61 6.01
CA TYR A 132 4.17 -24.80 5.49
C TYR A 132 5.47 -24.98 6.28
N GLY A 133 5.62 -26.10 6.99
CA GLY A 133 6.79 -26.37 7.84
C GLY A 133 8.12 -26.44 7.08
N ASN A 134 8.08 -26.81 5.81
CA ASN A 134 9.21 -26.79 4.88
C ASN A 134 9.69 -25.37 4.50
N LEU A 135 8.80 -24.37 4.54
CA LEU A 135 9.16 -22.97 4.34
C LEU A 135 9.48 -22.27 5.67
N HIS A 136 8.85 -22.70 6.75
CA HIS A 136 9.00 -22.12 8.07
C HIS A 136 8.85 -23.17 9.20
N PRO A 137 9.96 -23.77 9.67
CA PRO A 137 9.91 -24.91 10.60
C PRO A 137 9.47 -24.55 12.03
N THR A 138 9.46 -23.28 12.41
CA THR A 138 9.10 -22.87 13.79
C THR A 138 7.63 -22.45 13.93
N TYR A 139 7.15 -21.50 13.11
CA TYR A 139 5.82 -20.91 13.28
C TYR A 139 4.70 -21.69 12.59
N PHE A 140 4.98 -22.31 11.45
CA PHE A 140 3.96 -22.87 10.55
C PHE A 140 4.07 -24.39 10.36
N THR A 141 4.61 -25.10 11.37
CA THR A 141 4.73 -26.57 11.47
C THR A 141 3.63 -27.27 12.22
N ALA A 142 2.83 -26.55 13.01
CA ALA A 142 1.82 -27.17 13.87
C ALA A 142 0.85 -28.05 13.06
N ALA A 143 0.59 -29.26 13.54
CA ALA A 143 -0.41 -30.14 12.95
C ALA A 143 -1.81 -29.52 13.09
N GLY A 144 -2.49 -29.34 11.97
CA GLY A 144 -3.88 -28.89 11.92
C GLY A 144 -4.08 -27.43 11.51
N ASN A 145 -5.30 -27.14 11.07
CA ASN A 145 -5.70 -25.83 10.60
C ASN A 145 -5.97 -24.88 11.77
N ARG A 146 -5.22 -23.77 11.84
CA ARG A 146 -5.33 -22.72 12.87
C ARG A 146 -5.92 -21.41 12.34
N GLN A 147 -6.54 -21.42 11.16
CA GLN A 147 -7.15 -20.22 10.56
C GLN A 147 -8.19 -19.56 11.48
N ASN A 148 -8.87 -20.35 12.32
CA ASN A 148 -9.83 -19.86 13.31
C ASN A 148 -9.19 -19.02 14.43
N MET A 149 -7.87 -18.79 14.44
CA MET A 149 -7.22 -17.79 15.30
C MET A 149 -7.55 -16.34 14.85
N ILE A 150 -8.10 -16.17 13.64
CA ILE A 150 -8.56 -14.89 13.11
C ILE A 150 -10.06 -15.01 12.81
N ASN A 151 -10.88 -14.28 13.58
CA ASN A 151 -12.34 -14.33 13.44
C ASN A 151 -12.83 -13.48 12.27
N SER A 152 -12.24 -12.31 12.08
CA SER A 152 -12.59 -11.42 10.96
C SER A 152 -11.43 -10.57 10.47
N VAL A 153 -11.55 -10.09 9.24
CA VAL A 153 -10.63 -9.14 8.61
C VAL A 153 -11.43 -8.01 7.99
N VAL A 154 -11.11 -6.77 8.37
CA VAL A 154 -11.54 -5.54 7.69
C VAL A 154 -10.36 -5.01 6.90
N THR A 155 -10.55 -4.69 5.63
CA THR A 155 -9.52 -4.08 4.78
C THR A 155 -9.96 -2.71 4.26
N LEU A 156 -9.07 -1.73 4.40
CA LEU A 156 -9.22 -0.35 3.91
C LEU A 156 -8.11 -0.12 2.87
N GLY A 157 -8.48 0.29 1.66
CA GLY A 157 -7.50 0.64 0.62
C GLY A 157 -6.54 -0.49 0.22
N THR A 158 -6.87 -1.77 0.49
CA THR A 158 -5.93 -2.87 0.26
C THR A 158 -5.81 -3.21 -1.23
N PRO A 159 -4.60 -3.32 -1.80
CA PRO A 159 -4.42 -3.69 -3.21
C PRO A 159 -4.62 -5.20 -3.44
N HIS A 160 -5.84 -5.73 -3.36
CA HIS A 160 -6.09 -7.17 -3.52
C HIS A 160 -5.88 -7.71 -4.93
N LYS A 161 -5.74 -6.83 -5.92
CA LYS A 161 -5.37 -7.11 -7.32
C LYS A 161 -4.03 -6.43 -7.71
N GLY A 162 -3.28 -5.95 -6.73
CA GLY A 162 -2.09 -5.12 -6.93
C GLY A 162 -2.43 -3.65 -7.17
N THR A 163 -1.40 -2.81 -7.23
CA THR A 163 -1.53 -1.39 -7.53
C THR A 163 -0.58 -1.00 -8.65
N THR A 164 -1.03 -0.10 -9.51
CA THR A 164 -0.22 0.47 -10.59
C THR A 164 0.77 1.52 -10.08
N ILE A 165 0.72 1.90 -8.79
CA ILE A 165 1.70 2.83 -8.19
C ILE A 165 3.14 2.35 -8.39
N THR A 166 3.37 1.04 -8.31
CA THR A 166 4.71 0.45 -8.41
C THR A 166 5.31 0.68 -9.81
N ALA A 167 4.47 0.61 -10.85
CA ALA A 167 4.87 0.87 -12.23
C ALA A 167 5.05 2.37 -12.50
N VAL A 168 4.20 3.24 -11.94
CA VAL A 168 4.34 4.69 -12.16
C VAL A 168 5.50 5.29 -11.36
N VAL A 169 5.80 4.79 -10.17
CA VAL A 169 7.00 5.18 -9.40
C VAL A 169 8.27 4.84 -10.19
N GLN A 170 8.33 3.69 -10.86
CA GLN A 170 9.44 3.35 -11.76
C GLN A 170 9.58 4.32 -12.94
N ASN A 171 8.51 4.98 -13.38
CA ASN A 171 8.60 6.03 -14.41
C ASN A 171 9.20 7.32 -13.87
N PHE A 172 9.00 7.62 -12.58
CA PHE A 172 9.59 8.80 -11.94
C PHE A 172 11.06 8.61 -11.56
N LEU A 173 11.47 7.38 -11.26
CA LEU A 173 12.85 7.05 -10.92
C LEU A 173 13.77 7.16 -12.15
N PRO A 174 15.01 7.68 -12.02
CA PRO A 174 15.98 7.68 -13.13
C PRO A 174 16.50 6.25 -13.41
N PRO A 175 17.08 6.00 -14.60
CA PRO A 175 17.59 4.67 -14.98
C PRO A 175 18.60 4.03 -14.01
N ASP A 176 19.44 4.82 -13.32
CA ASP A 176 20.34 4.35 -12.23
C ASP A 176 19.80 4.74 -10.83
N SER A 177 18.54 4.38 -10.57
CA SER A 177 17.86 4.71 -9.30
C SER A 177 18.34 3.92 -8.10
N LEU A 178 19.11 2.83 -8.30
CA LEU A 178 19.67 2.03 -7.21
C LEU A 178 20.50 2.88 -6.23
N GLY A 179 21.22 3.88 -6.75
CA GLY A 179 21.94 4.85 -5.92
C GLY A 179 21.02 5.65 -5.00
N LEU A 180 19.88 6.14 -5.51
CA LEU A 180 18.90 6.91 -4.74
C LEU A 180 18.18 6.04 -3.70
N ILE A 181 17.80 4.81 -4.09
CA ILE A 181 17.18 3.86 -3.18
C ILE A 181 18.16 3.52 -2.05
N THR A 182 19.43 3.25 -2.38
CA THR A 182 20.48 3.00 -1.38
C THR A 182 20.64 4.20 -0.45
N GLN A 183 20.68 5.43 -0.98
CA GLN A 183 20.79 6.64 -0.16
C GLN A 183 19.58 6.83 0.76
N PHE A 184 18.37 6.53 0.28
CA PHE A 184 17.17 6.56 1.10
C PHE A 184 17.25 5.56 2.26
N ILE A 185 17.53 4.28 1.97
CA ILE A 185 17.68 3.22 2.98
C ILE A 185 18.76 3.59 4.00
N VAL A 186 19.92 4.06 3.54
CA VAL A 186 21.00 4.49 4.43
C VAL A 186 20.55 5.66 5.28
N SER A 187 19.87 6.67 4.72
CA SER A 187 19.44 7.86 5.47
C SER A 187 18.52 7.53 6.64
N VAL A 188 17.58 6.60 6.46
CA VAL A 188 16.66 6.17 7.53
C VAL A 188 17.30 5.18 8.52
N SER A 189 18.33 4.44 8.10
CA SER A 189 19.04 3.48 8.96
C SER A 189 20.33 4.02 9.62
N PHE A 190 20.78 5.23 9.26
CA PHE A 190 22.10 5.75 9.67
C PHE A 190 22.14 6.26 11.12
N ARG A 191 21.03 6.78 11.64
CA ARG A 191 20.94 7.32 13.02
C ARG A 191 20.30 6.31 13.95
N THR A 192 20.75 6.33 15.22
CA THR A 192 20.20 5.50 16.30
C THR A 192 19.82 6.42 17.47
N PRO A 193 18.57 6.38 17.98
CA PRO A 193 17.44 5.61 17.43
C PRO A 193 17.06 6.09 16.01
N ARG A 194 16.47 5.19 15.23
CA ARG A 194 16.00 5.53 13.87
C ARG A 194 14.75 6.36 13.99
N PHE A 195 14.69 7.51 13.31
CA PHE A 195 13.48 8.34 13.32
C PHE A 195 12.32 7.70 12.56
N TYR A 196 12.64 6.81 11.61
CA TYR A 196 11.70 6.00 10.83
C TYR A 196 12.32 4.63 10.63
N ASP A 197 11.89 3.65 11.41
CA ASP A 197 12.43 2.30 11.33
C ASP A 197 11.75 1.48 10.22
N LEU A 198 12.55 1.03 9.25
CA LEU A 198 12.09 0.14 8.18
C LEU A 198 11.93 -1.31 8.62
N GLN A 199 12.48 -1.69 9.78
CA GLN A 199 12.54 -3.06 10.29
C GLN A 199 13.16 -4.06 9.29
N LEU A 200 14.18 -3.63 8.54
CA LEU A 200 14.90 -4.43 7.55
C LEU A 200 16.25 -4.94 8.08
N ASP A 201 16.35 -5.18 9.38
CA ASP A 201 17.60 -5.64 10.02
C ASP A 201 17.99 -7.05 9.58
N ASN A 202 17.01 -7.85 9.17
CA ASN A 202 17.21 -9.14 8.52
C ASN A 202 17.98 -9.02 7.19
N TRP A 203 17.95 -7.87 6.52
CA TRP A 203 18.78 -7.56 5.34
C TRP A 203 20.12 -6.92 5.67
N GLY A 204 20.44 -6.73 6.94
CA GLY A 204 21.65 -6.03 7.36
C GLY A 204 21.57 -4.50 7.23
N PHE A 205 20.36 -3.93 7.10
CA PHE A 205 20.13 -2.48 6.89
C PHE A 205 20.20 -1.67 8.19
N TYR A 206 21.36 -1.75 8.83
CA TYR A 206 21.69 -1.00 10.04
C TYR A 206 23.12 -0.49 9.94
N ARG A 207 23.42 0.57 10.70
CA ARG A 207 24.77 1.16 10.75
C ARG A 207 25.70 0.34 11.64
N LEU A 208 26.91 0.04 11.16
CA LEU A 208 27.97 -0.58 11.97
C LEU A 208 28.66 0.44 12.87
N PRO A 209 29.30 0.02 13.99
CA PRO A 209 30.08 0.92 14.84
C PRO A 209 31.10 1.72 14.03
N ASN A 210 31.13 3.04 14.24
CA ASN A 210 32.03 3.99 13.55
C ASN A 210 31.91 4.04 12.01
N GLU A 211 30.85 3.46 11.43
CA GLU A 211 30.66 3.47 9.99
C GLU A 211 30.25 4.87 9.50
N SER A 212 30.92 5.37 8.45
CA SER A 212 30.55 6.62 7.78
C SER A 212 29.37 6.41 6.83
N PHE A 213 28.62 7.47 6.53
CA PHE A 213 27.47 7.39 5.60
C PHE A 213 27.88 6.81 4.24
N ARG A 214 29.03 7.26 3.70
CA ARG A 214 29.58 6.76 2.44
C ARG A 214 29.95 5.27 2.52
N SER A 215 30.57 4.84 3.62
CA SER A 215 30.91 3.43 3.84
C SER A 215 29.65 2.56 3.90
N MET A 216 28.62 3.04 4.61
CA MET A 216 27.33 2.35 4.69
C MET A 216 26.65 2.26 3.33
N CYS A 217 26.64 3.32 2.52
CA CYS A 217 26.15 3.25 1.14
C CYS A 217 26.89 2.20 0.32
N ALA A 218 28.23 2.15 0.40
CA ALA A 218 29.03 1.18 -0.36
C ALA A 218 28.73 -0.26 0.07
N ARG A 219 28.60 -0.50 1.38
CA ARG A 219 28.26 -1.83 1.93
C ARG A 219 26.83 -2.26 1.60
N LEU A 220 25.87 -1.35 1.72
CA LEU A 220 24.46 -1.68 1.53
C LEU A 220 24.05 -1.76 0.06
N ARG A 221 24.73 -1.07 -0.87
CA ARG A 221 24.36 -1.07 -2.29
C ARG A 221 24.10 -2.47 -2.88
N PRO A 222 25.00 -3.48 -2.75
CA PRO A 222 24.72 -4.82 -3.28
C PRO A 222 23.55 -5.53 -2.58
N LEU A 223 23.33 -5.27 -1.29
CA LEU A 223 22.20 -5.86 -0.54
C LEU A 223 20.88 -5.22 -0.94
N VAL A 224 20.86 -3.89 -1.09
CA VAL A 224 19.72 -3.12 -1.60
C VAL A 224 19.37 -3.57 -3.01
N GLN A 225 20.35 -3.87 -3.86
CA GLN A 225 20.09 -4.40 -5.19
C GLN A 225 19.34 -5.73 -5.14
N VAL A 226 19.81 -6.67 -4.32
CA VAL A 226 19.16 -7.99 -4.17
C VAL A 226 17.77 -7.85 -3.54
N TRP A 227 17.61 -6.98 -2.55
CA TRP A 227 16.31 -6.69 -1.93
C TRP A 227 15.33 -6.06 -2.93
N TRP A 228 15.78 -5.08 -3.73
CA TRP A 228 14.97 -4.27 -4.64
C TRP A 228 14.62 -4.96 -5.96
N GLU A 229 15.60 -5.61 -6.59
CA GLU A 229 15.52 -6.18 -7.94
C GLU A 229 15.42 -7.72 -7.91
N GLY A 230 15.70 -8.34 -6.76
CA GLY A 230 15.91 -9.78 -6.66
C GLY A 230 17.30 -10.19 -7.15
N PRO A 231 17.72 -11.45 -6.89
CA PRO A 231 19.03 -11.97 -7.26
C PRO A 231 19.08 -12.48 -8.71
N GLN A 232 18.20 -11.99 -9.59
CA GLN A 232 18.03 -12.48 -10.97
C GLN A 232 17.77 -14.00 -11.04
N SER A 233 17.04 -14.53 -10.06
CA SER A 233 16.66 -15.93 -9.99
C SER A 233 15.19 -16.09 -10.41
N PRO A 234 14.83 -17.12 -11.19
CA PRO A 234 13.43 -17.40 -11.50
C PRO A 234 12.63 -17.87 -10.27
N VAL A 235 13.31 -18.23 -9.17
CA VAL A 235 12.69 -18.77 -7.95
C VAL A 235 12.51 -17.69 -6.87
N PHE A 236 13.37 -16.66 -6.87
CA PHE A 236 13.38 -15.62 -5.84
C PHE A 236 13.07 -14.27 -6.48
N PRO A 237 11.81 -13.82 -6.45
CA PRO A 237 11.48 -12.47 -6.85
C PRO A 237 12.07 -11.45 -5.85
N PRO A 238 12.01 -10.14 -6.17
CA PRO A 238 12.33 -9.11 -5.18
C PRO A 238 11.51 -9.33 -3.91
N HIS A 239 12.19 -9.32 -2.76
CA HIS A 239 11.57 -9.70 -1.49
C HIS A 239 11.29 -8.45 -0.65
N ASN A 240 10.34 -7.65 -1.15
CA ASN A 240 9.99 -6.35 -0.60
C ASN A 240 8.52 -6.00 -0.86
N GLY A 241 8.01 -4.99 -0.15
CA GLY A 241 6.63 -4.53 -0.28
C GLY A 241 6.28 -3.93 -1.64
N PHE A 242 7.25 -3.41 -2.41
CA PHE A 242 6.96 -2.90 -3.76
C PHE A 242 6.59 -4.03 -4.72
N TYR A 243 7.34 -5.13 -4.72
CA TYR A 243 6.98 -6.30 -5.51
C TYR A 243 5.65 -6.88 -5.03
N ASP A 244 5.49 -7.06 -3.72
CA ASP A 244 4.30 -7.68 -3.13
C ASP A 244 2.99 -6.88 -3.26
N ASN A 245 3.08 -5.57 -3.56
CA ASN A 245 1.93 -4.75 -3.91
C ASN A 245 1.75 -4.57 -5.43
N SER A 246 2.68 -5.02 -6.26
CA SER A 246 2.55 -4.98 -7.71
C SER A 246 1.49 -5.98 -8.21
N ILE A 247 0.96 -5.78 -9.41
CA ILE A 247 0.03 -6.74 -10.05
C ILE A 247 0.64 -8.16 -10.08
N PRO A 248 1.90 -8.38 -10.51
CA PRO A 248 2.53 -9.70 -10.44
C PRO A 248 2.66 -10.28 -9.03
N GLY A 249 3.11 -9.49 -8.05
CA GLY A 249 3.31 -9.99 -6.69
C GLY A 249 2.00 -10.35 -5.99
N VAL A 250 0.95 -9.56 -6.20
CA VAL A 250 -0.39 -9.90 -5.67
C VAL A 250 -0.99 -11.10 -6.40
N ASN A 251 -0.73 -11.27 -7.70
CA ASN A 251 -1.10 -12.50 -8.42
C ASN A 251 -0.40 -13.73 -7.83
N ALA A 252 0.91 -13.66 -7.55
CA ALA A 252 1.62 -14.74 -6.88
C ALA A 252 1.03 -15.04 -5.49
N LEU A 253 0.55 -14.02 -4.76
CA LEU A 253 -0.19 -14.24 -3.52
C LEU A 253 -1.58 -14.88 -3.76
N ASN A 254 -2.27 -14.56 -4.85
CA ASN A 254 -3.54 -15.23 -5.22
C ASN A 254 -3.29 -16.72 -5.51
N GLU A 255 -2.19 -17.07 -6.18
CA GLU A 255 -1.80 -18.47 -6.41
C GLU A 255 -1.42 -19.18 -5.10
N PHE A 256 -0.72 -18.49 -4.20
CA PHE A 256 -0.31 -19.05 -2.91
C PHE A 256 -1.48 -19.21 -1.92
N ALA A 257 -2.42 -18.25 -1.91
CA ALA A 257 -3.57 -18.17 -1.01
C ALA A 257 -4.89 -18.01 -1.81
N PRO A 258 -5.31 -19.04 -2.57
CA PRO A 258 -6.39 -18.91 -3.56
C PRO A 258 -7.79 -18.84 -2.96
N ALA A 259 -7.98 -19.33 -1.74
CA ALA A 259 -9.29 -19.42 -1.11
C ALA A 259 -9.32 -18.67 0.23
N PRO A 260 -10.36 -17.89 0.53
CA PRO A 260 -10.57 -17.35 1.87
C PRO A 260 -10.71 -18.47 2.91
N ALA A 261 -10.29 -18.21 4.14
CA ALA A 261 -10.52 -19.15 5.23
C ALA A 261 -12.02 -19.37 5.45
N PRO A 262 -12.48 -20.65 5.57
CA PRO A 262 -13.90 -20.99 5.59
C PRO A 262 -14.65 -20.41 6.80
N ASN A 263 -13.95 -20.16 7.89
CA ASN A 263 -14.54 -19.76 9.17
C ASN A 263 -14.27 -18.29 9.55
N THR A 264 -13.78 -17.48 8.61
CA THR A 264 -13.43 -16.06 8.84
C THR A 264 -14.40 -15.14 8.10
N PHE A 265 -14.79 -14.04 8.73
CA PHE A 265 -15.56 -12.96 8.10
C PHE A 265 -14.63 -11.96 7.41
N TYR A 266 -14.96 -11.51 6.20
CA TYR A 266 -14.15 -10.53 5.47
C TYR A 266 -15.02 -9.32 5.12
N PHE A 267 -14.55 -8.13 5.45
CA PHE A 267 -15.16 -6.85 5.06
C PHE A 267 -14.13 -6.02 4.32
N THR A 268 -14.52 -5.42 3.19
CA THR A 268 -13.63 -4.60 2.37
C THR A 268 -14.24 -3.25 2.11
N MET A 269 -13.44 -2.19 2.14
CA MET A 269 -13.86 -0.85 1.78
C MET A 269 -12.94 -0.29 0.70
N SER A 270 -13.55 0.32 -0.31
CA SER A 270 -12.84 0.95 -1.41
C SER A 270 -12.86 2.47 -1.27
N PHE A 271 -11.87 3.12 -1.85
CA PHE A 271 -11.68 4.56 -1.84
C PHE A 271 -11.36 5.04 -3.26
N ASP A 272 -11.90 6.20 -3.63
CA ASP A 272 -11.62 6.88 -4.90
C ASP A 272 -11.52 8.37 -4.63
N ALA A 273 -10.29 8.89 -4.68
CA ALA A 273 -9.99 10.30 -4.52
C ALA A 273 -9.64 10.95 -5.87
N THR A 274 -10.20 10.44 -6.97
CA THR A 274 -10.10 11.04 -8.30
C THR A 274 -11.43 11.58 -8.81
N GLU A 275 -11.34 12.51 -9.74
CA GLU A 275 -12.46 13.04 -10.52
C GLU A 275 -12.21 12.87 -12.01
N ASP A 276 -13.28 12.96 -12.80
CA ASP A 276 -13.17 12.90 -14.26
C ASP A 276 -12.54 14.20 -14.78
N LEU A 277 -11.46 14.07 -15.55
CA LEU A 277 -10.95 15.20 -16.31
C LEU A 277 -12.03 15.64 -17.32
N PRO A 278 -12.40 16.93 -17.39
CA PRO A 278 -13.40 17.40 -18.32
C PRO A 278 -13.08 16.97 -19.75
N ASN A 279 -13.92 16.11 -20.33
CA ASN A 279 -13.77 15.64 -21.70
C ASN A 279 -14.31 16.71 -22.68
N VAL A 280 -13.68 17.88 -22.67
CA VAL A 280 -14.01 18.99 -23.55
C VAL A 280 -13.32 18.76 -24.90
N ARG A 281 -14.11 18.77 -25.97
CA ARG A 281 -13.57 18.90 -27.33
C ARG A 281 -13.21 20.36 -27.56
N LEU A 282 -11.94 20.61 -27.81
CA LEU A 282 -11.44 21.96 -27.99
C LEU A 282 -11.93 22.53 -29.32
N SER A 283 -12.53 23.71 -29.30
CA SER A 283 -12.92 24.45 -30.50
C SER A 283 -11.75 25.31 -31.02
N SER A 284 -11.85 25.79 -32.25
CA SER A 284 -10.89 26.77 -32.80
C SER A 284 -10.81 28.06 -31.98
N ALA A 285 -11.88 28.43 -31.26
CA ALA A 285 -11.90 29.58 -30.37
C ALA A 285 -11.07 29.34 -29.10
N ASP A 286 -11.12 28.12 -28.53
CA ASP A 286 -10.36 27.76 -27.32
C ASP A 286 -8.85 27.85 -27.56
N PHE A 287 -8.39 27.47 -28.76
CA PHE A 287 -6.99 27.60 -29.19
C PHE A 287 -6.54 29.06 -29.39
N ALA A 288 -7.43 29.95 -29.82
CA ALA A 288 -7.13 31.36 -29.97
C ALA A 288 -6.92 32.06 -28.62
N THR A 289 -7.59 31.57 -27.56
CA THR A 289 -7.47 32.07 -26.18
C THR A 289 -6.43 31.33 -25.33
N PHE A 290 -5.81 30.26 -25.85
CA PHE A 290 -4.86 29.44 -25.10
C PHE A 290 -3.61 30.26 -24.74
N PRO A 291 -3.32 30.52 -23.45
CA PRO A 291 -2.27 31.45 -23.02
C PRO A 291 -0.91 30.75 -23.11
N VAL A 292 -0.35 30.66 -24.30
CA VAL A 292 1.00 30.13 -24.51
C VAL A 292 1.85 31.21 -25.16
N THR A 293 2.41 32.06 -24.32
CA THR A 293 3.62 32.82 -24.65
C THR A 293 4.75 32.19 -23.86
N PHE A 294 5.39 31.16 -24.41
CA PHE A 294 6.67 30.68 -23.89
C PHE A 294 7.78 31.47 -24.57
N PRO A 295 8.51 32.33 -23.84
CA PRO A 295 9.77 32.85 -24.35
C PRO A 295 10.77 31.68 -24.37
N LEU A 296 11.18 31.22 -25.56
CA LEU A 296 12.25 30.22 -25.71
C LEU A 296 13.60 30.69 -25.13
N SER A 297 13.72 31.97 -24.72
CA SER A 297 14.89 32.51 -24.07
C SER A 297 15.21 31.90 -22.69
N LEU A 298 14.28 31.16 -22.06
CA LEU A 298 14.50 30.47 -20.78
C LEU A 298 15.05 29.03 -20.93
N LEU A 299 15.03 28.47 -22.14
CA LEU A 299 15.60 27.16 -22.48
C LEU A 299 16.68 27.38 -23.54
N ASN A 300 17.89 27.74 -23.12
CA ASN A 300 19.02 28.03 -24.01
C ASN A 300 19.59 26.74 -24.63
N LEU A 301 18.78 26.05 -25.45
CA LEU A 301 19.17 24.92 -26.28
C LEU A 301 19.66 25.46 -27.63
N HIS A 302 20.98 25.56 -27.78
CA HIS A 302 21.71 25.76 -29.05
C HIS A 302 21.07 26.72 -30.09
N ASN A 303 21.12 28.03 -29.81
CA ASN A 303 20.94 29.12 -30.80
C ASN A 303 19.59 29.21 -31.54
N ILE A 304 18.50 28.64 -31.01
CA ILE A 304 17.15 28.89 -31.54
C ILE A 304 16.49 30.01 -30.74
N SER A 305 16.52 31.24 -31.25
CA SER A 305 15.77 32.37 -30.69
C SER A 305 14.41 32.52 -31.38
N GLY A 306 13.31 32.45 -30.64
CA GLY A 306 11.97 32.71 -31.16
C GLY A 306 10.91 32.78 -30.07
N THR A 307 9.77 33.42 -30.36
CA THR A 307 8.58 33.37 -29.50
C THR A 307 7.57 32.47 -30.17
N VAL A 308 7.18 31.37 -29.51
CA VAL A 308 6.00 30.63 -29.96
C VAL A 308 4.79 31.44 -29.54
N THR A 309 4.14 32.10 -30.52
CA THR A 309 2.87 32.79 -30.33
C THR A 309 1.71 31.83 -30.63
N SER A 310 0.51 32.15 -30.14
CA SER A 310 -0.72 31.38 -30.41
C SER A 310 -1.01 31.17 -31.91
N ILE A 311 -0.39 31.95 -32.80
CA ILE A 311 -0.47 31.82 -34.26
C ILE A 311 0.27 30.55 -34.74
N GLY A 312 1.43 30.22 -34.17
CA GLY A 312 2.20 29.02 -34.57
C GLY A 312 1.53 27.70 -34.16
N LEU A 313 0.82 27.71 -33.02
CA LEU A 313 0.03 26.57 -32.56
C LEU A 313 -1.23 26.37 -33.43
N ASN A 314 -1.89 27.46 -33.83
CA ASN A 314 -3.03 27.44 -34.76
C ASN A 314 -2.65 26.85 -36.13
N VAL A 315 -1.48 27.20 -36.68
CA VAL A 315 -0.99 26.67 -37.97
C VAL A 315 -0.57 25.21 -37.88
N PHE A 316 -0.06 24.73 -36.74
CA PHE A 316 0.28 23.31 -36.56
C PHE A 316 -0.99 22.44 -36.40
N LEU A 317 -2.00 22.95 -35.68
CA LEU A 317 -3.23 22.20 -35.38
C LEU A 317 -4.26 22.23 -36.51
N SER A 318 -4.18 23.17 -37.45
CA SER A 318 -5.05 23.18 -38.65
C SER A 318 -4.81 21.99 -39.60
N TRP A 319 -3.75 21.20 -39.39
CA TRP A 319 -3.40 20.00 -40.16
C TRP A 319 -3.85 18.71 -39.46
N VAL A 320 -4.41 18.81 -38.25
CA VAL A 320 -4.92 17.66 -37.49
C VAL A 320 -6.41 17.48 -37.83
N PRO A 321 -6.82 16.40 -38.50
CA PRO A 321 -8.22 16.16 -38.81
C PRO A 321 -9.03 15.91 -37.53
N GLY A 322 -10.01 16.77 -37.26
CA GLY A 322 -10.87 16.70 -36.07
C GLY A 322 -10.28 17.42 -34.86
N ALA A 323 -11.13 18.18 -34.16
CA ALA A 323 -10.76 18.86 -32.92
C ALA A 323 -10.35 17.80 -31.85
N PRO A 324 -9.11 17.83 -31.34
CA PRO A 324 -8.67 16.86 -30.34
C PRO A 324 -9.41 17.09 -29.01
N THR A 325 -9.53 16.02 -28.23
CA THR A 325 -9.95 16.17 -26.82
C THR A 325 -8.84 16.84 -26.00
N LEU A 326 -9.20 17.44 -24.87
CA LEU A 326 -8.22 17.98 -23.92
C LEU A 326 -7.20 16.92 -23.48
N VAL A 327 -7.65 15.67 -23.24
CA VAL A 327 -6.78 14.54 -22.90
C VAL A 327 -5.79 14.24 -24.02
N ASP A 328 -6.23 14.22 -25.28
CA ASP A 328 -5.35 13.92 -26.42
C ASP A 328 -4.28 14.98 -26.63
N LEU A 329 -4.65 16.26 -26.46
CA LEU A 329 -3.72 17.38 -26.51
C LEU A 329 -2.68 17.28 -25.38
N ALA A 330 -3.12 17.00 -24.14
CA ALA A 330 -2.23 16.85 -23.00
C ALA A 330 -1.28 15.65 -23.16
N LYS A 331 -1.79 14.51 -23.68
CA LYS A 331 -0.98 13.34 -24.04
C LYS A 331 0.08 13.69 -25.09
N TRP A 332 -0.28 14.46 -26.11
CA TRP A 332 0.68 14.96 -27.11
C TRP A 332 1.77 15.83 -26.47
N ALA A 333 1.41 16.81 -25.63
CA ALA A 333 2.37 17.68 -24.96
C ALA A 333 3.35 16.88 -24.07
N VAL A 334 2.85 15.89 -23.32
CA VAL A 334 3.69 15.02 -22.50
C VAL A 334 4.57 14.10 -23.36
N ARG A 335 4.12 13.66 -24.55
CA ARG A 335 4.99 12.92 -25.49
C ARG A 335 6.15 13.80 -25.96
N VAL A 336 5.87 15.04 -26.36
CA VAL A 336 6.90 16.01 -26.76
C VAL A 336 7.88 16.28 -25.61
N ALA A 337 7.37 16.53 -24.39
CA ALA A 337 8.20 16.74 -23.21
C ALA A 337 9.10 15.52 -22.93
N ASN A 338 8.55 14.29 -22.98
CA ASN A 338 9.35 13.07 -22.82
C ASN A 338 10.45 12.93 -23.89
N THR A 339 10.16 13.25 -25.16
CA THR A 339 11.15 13.20 -26.23
C THR A 339 12.32 14.16 -25.99
N HIS A 340 12.05 15.37 -25.52
CA HIS A 340 13.09 16.38 -25.33
C HIS A 340 13.80 16.31 -23.97
N LEU A 341 13.05 16.04 -22.89
CA LEU A 341 13.59 16.00 -21.54
C LEU A 341 14.16 14.63 -21.16
N GLY A 342 13.73 13.55 -21.81
CA GLY A 342 14.25 12.20 -21.56
C GLY A 342 15.77 12.12 -21.77
N ALA A 343 16.31 12.91 -22.70
CA ALA A 343 17.76 13.01 -22.94
C ALA A 343 18.55 13.60 -21.75
N LEU A 344 17.88 14.30 -20.82
CA LEU A 344 18.51 14.92 -19.66
C LEU A 344 18.67 13.93 -18.49
N GLY A 345 18.00 12.79 -18.51
CA GLY A 345 18.17 11.71 -17.52
C GLY A 345 17.62 12.00 -16.11
N TYR A 346 16.87 13.09 -15.90
CA TYR A 346 16.30 13.44 -14.59
C TYR A 346 15.17 12.52 -14.12
N PHE A 347 14.47 11.89 -15.07
CA PHE A 347 13.38 10.94 -14.84
C PHE A 347 13.40 9.93 -15.99
N ASN A 348 12.79 8.76 -15.78
CA ASN A 348 12.62 7.78 -16.86
C ASN A 348 11.53 8.24 -17.85
N ARG A 349 10.34 8.60 -17.35
CA ARG A 349 9.24 9.11 -18.19
C ARG A 349 8.24 9.94 -17.38
N ILE A 350 7.83 11.09 -17.91
CA ILE A 350 6.64 11.83 -17.44
C ILE A 350 5.39 11.00 -17.78
N PRO A 351 4.57 10.64 -16.78
CA PRO A 351 3.34 9.88 -17.00
C PRO A 351 2.36 10.61 -17.91
N GLN A 352 1.69 9.85 -18.78
CA GLN A 352 0.66 10.40 -19.65
C GLN A 352 -0.57 10.78 -18.80
N PRO A 353 -1.23 11.92 -19.07
CA PRO A 353 -2.54 12.22 -18.50
C PRO A 353 -3.55 11.17 -18.94
N GLY A 354 -4.50 10.87 -18.07
CA GLY A 354 -5.68 10.09 -18.41
C GLY A 354 -6.98 10.79 -18.07
N PRO A 355 -8.10 10.05 -18.14
CA PRO A 355 -9.42 10.61 -17.88
C PRO A 355 -9.70 10.83 -16.39
N LYS A 356 -8.83 10.36 -15.50
CA LYS A 356 -8.93 10.60 -14.05
C LYS A 356 -7.81 11.51 -13.58
N VAL A 357 -8.16 12.50 -12.76
CA VAL A 357 -7.21 13.40 -12.09
C VAL A 357 -7.46 13.39 -10.58
N PRO A 358 -6.44 13.65 -9.75
CA PRO A 358 -6.64 13.76 -8.31
C PRO A 358 -7.63 14.87 -7.98
N ARG A 359 -8.49 14.63 -6.99
CA ARG A 359 -9.32 15.69 -6.40
C ARG A 359 -8.42 16.73 -5.73
N ALA A 360 -8.92 17.96 -5.62
CA ALA A 360 -8.17 19.08 -5.07
C ALA A 360 -7.84 18.95 -3.57
N ASP A 361 -8.59 18.14 -2.83
CA ASP A 361 -8.41 17.86 -1.40
C ASP A 361 -7.45 16.71 -1.11
N MET A 362 -6.98 15.99 -2.13
CA MET A 362 -6.00 14.92 -1.95
C MET A 362 -4.67 15.45 -1.42
N LEU A 363 -4.05 14.69 -0.52
CA LEU A 363 -2.75 14.97 0.06
C LEU A 363 -1.72 15.30 -1.04
N PRO A 364 -1.07 16.49 -0.96
CA PRO A 364 -0.19 16.99 -2.03
C PRO A 364 0.90 16.02 -2.47
N ILE A 365 1.41 15.20 -1.54
CA ILE A 365 2.46 14.21 -1.82
C ILE A 365 1.98 13.05 -2.70
N MET A 366 0.67 12.79 -2.75
CA MET A 366 0.04 11.73 -3.55
C MET A 366 -0.42 12.22 -4.92
N LEU A 367 -0.53 13.53 -5.15
CA LEU A 367 -0.97 14.09 -6.44
C LEU A 367 -0.18 13.53 -7.65
N PRO A 368 1.17 13.42 -7.61
CA PRO A 368 1.93 12.90 -8.75
C PRO A 368 1.60 11.43 -9.06
N THR A 369 1.44 10.59 -8.05
CA THR A 369 1.11 9.17 -8.23
C THR A 369 -0.33 9.01 -8.66
N ALA A 370 -1.26 9.73 -8.05
CA ALA A 370 -2.67 9.71 -8.40
C ALA A 370 -2.92 10.09 -9.86
N TYR A 371 -2.29 11.18 -10.31
CA TYR A 371 -2.32 11.63 -11.69
C TYR A 371 -1.73 10.59 -12.64
N ALA A 372 -0.59 10.00 -12.29
CA ALA A 372 0.07 9.00 -13.11
C ALA A 372 -0.75 7.71 -13.23
N MET A 373 -1.38 7.27 -12.14
CA MET A 373 -2.28 6.12 -12.12
C MET A 373 -3.55 6.41 -12.93
N GLY A 374 -4.07 7.63 -12.87
CA GLY A 374 -5.22 8.09 -13.64
C GLY A 374 -5.04 8.05 -15.15
N GLY A 375 -3.80 7.98 -15.65
CA GLY A 375 -3.46 7.74 -17.06
C GLY A 375 -2.75 6.43 -17.35
N TYR A 376 -2.74 5.49 -16.40
CA TYR A 376 -2.14 4.19 -16.60
C TYR A 376 -2.96 3.34 -17.57
N GLU A 377 -2.29 2.74 -18.55
CA GLU A 377 -2.87 1.79 -19.50
C GLU A 377 -2.29 0.41 -19.19
N LEU A 378 -3.18 -0.54 -18.90
CA LEU A 378 -2.80 -1.89 -18.49
C LEU A 378 -2.14 -2.63 -19.66
N PRO A 379 -0.86 -3.03 -19.53
CA PRO A 379 -0.20 -3.83 -20.55
C PRO A 379 -0.89 -5.18 -20.72
N ALA A 380 -0.96 -5.68 -21.96
CA ALA A 380 -1.66 -6.94 -22.29
C ALA A 380 -1.16 -8.16 -21.47
N HIS A 381 0.13 -8.19 -21.11
CA HIS A 381 0.70 -9.25 -20.30
C HIS A 381 0.28 -9.19 -18.81
N PHE A 382 -0.09 -8.02 -18.29
CA PHE A 382 -0.66 -7.87 -16.94
C PHE A 382 -2.18 -8.08 -16.92
N ALA A 383 -2.89 -7.86 -18.03
CA ALA A 383 -4.32 -8.13 -18.13
C ALA A 383 -4.68 -9.60 -17.83
N GLN A 384 -3.77 -10.53 -18.12
CA GLN A 384 -3.94 -11.96 -17.80
C GLN A 384 -3.88 -12.26 -16.30
N LEU A 385 -3.22 -11.40 -15.50
CA LEU A 385 -3.03 -11.58 -14.06
C LEU A 385 -4.20 -11.02 -13.23
N ILE A 386 -5.01 -10.15 -13.83
CA ILE A 386 -6.20 -9.53 -13.21
C ILE A 386 -7.39 -9.61 -14.17
N PRO A 387 -7.90 -10.83 -14.42
CA PRO A 387 -8.92 -11.06 -15.42
C PRO A 387 -10.18 -10.24 -15.13
N GLY A 388 -10.76 -9.67 -16.18
CA GLY A 388 -11.98 -8.87 -16.09
C GLY A 388 -11.79 -7.42 -15.61
N VAL A 389 -10.56 -6.97 -15.37
CA VAL A 389 -10.26 -5.57 -15.05
C VAL A 389 -9.73 -4.85 -16.29
N SER A 390 -10.37 -3.75 -16.67
CA SER A 390 -9.95 -2.89 -17.79
C SER A 390 -8.97 -1.80 -17.36
N SER A 391 -8.23 -1.19 -18.30
CA SER A 391 -7.42 0.02 -18.00
C SER A 391 -8.27 1.12 -17.35
N ALA A 392 -9.50 1.34 -17.85
CA ALA A 392 -10.37 2.42 -17.38
C ALA A 392 -10.72 2.25 -15.90
N GLU A 393 -10.96 1.02 -15.45
CA GLU A 393 -11.25 0.74 -14.03
C GLU A 393 -10.03 0.92 -13.12
N LEU A 394 -8.81 0.80 -13.66
CA LEU A 394 -7.58 1.06 -12.92
C LEU A 394 -7.28 2.55 -12.78
N GLN A 395 -7.94 3.43 -13.53
CA GLN A 395 -7.63 4.86 -13.50
C GLN A 395 -8.22 5.56 -12.26
N SER A 396 -9.36 5.08 -11.75
CA SER A 396 -9.86 5.49 -10.42
C SER A 396 -8.94 4.99 -9.31
N ASN A 397 -8.56 5.88 -8.39
CA ASN A 397 -7.62 5.55 -7.32
C ASN A 397 -7.75 6.50 -6.11
N ASP A 398 -7.19 6.11 -4.97
CA ASP A 398 -7.10 6.91 -3.74
C ASP A 398 -5.77 7.68 -3.60
N GLY A 399 -4.96 7.70 -4.67
CA GLY A 399 -3.61 8.23 -4.72
C GLY A 399 -2.49 7.17 -4.61
N ILE A 400 -2.78 5.99 -4.08
CA ILE A 400 -1.82 4.89 -3.85
C ILE A 400 -2.28 3.56 -4.45
N VAL A 401 -3.58 3.25 -4.40
CA VAL A 401 -4.18 2.00 -4.84
C VAL A 401 -5.34 2.28 -5.80
N ASN A 402 -5.42 1.48 -6.86
CA ASN A 402 -6.53 1.57 -7.81
C ASN A 402 -7.82 1.09 -7.13
N THR A 403 -8.92 1.84 -7.25
CA THR A 403 -10.18 1.58 -6.55
C THR A 403 -10.72 0.17 -6.79
N VAL A 404 -10.65 -0.30 -8.05
CA VAL A 404 -11.08 -1.65 -8.44
C VAL A 404 -10.30 -2.77 -7.73
N SER A 405 -9.07 -2.49 -7.28
CA SER A 405 -8.21 -3.45 -6.58
C SER A 405 -8.64 -3.69 -5.14
N MET A 406 -9.40 -2.76 -4.54
CA MET A 406 -9.72 -2.80 -3.10
C MET A 406 -10.90 -3.71 -2.74
N ARG A 407 -11.74 -4.02 -3.73
CA ARG A 407 -13.00 -4.73 -3.51
C ARG A 407 -12.80 -6.17 -3.03
N GLY A 408 -11.72 -6.83 -3.47
CA GLY A 408 -11.38 -8.20 -3.08
C GLY A 408 -10.42 -8.88 -4.08
N PRO A 409 -9.89 -10.06 -3.73
CA PRO A 409 -9.05 -10.86 -4.62
C PRO A 409 -9.77 -11.29 -5.92
N ASN A 410 -9.03 -11.73 -6.94
CA ASN A 410 -9.60 -12.09 -8.25
C ASN A 410 -10.71 -13.15 -8.20
N ASP A 411 -10.46 -14.27 -7.55
CA ASP A 411 -11.38 -15.41 -7.54
C ASP A 411 -12.24 -15.48 -6.27
N ALA A 412 -12.25 -14.39 -5.49
CA ALA A 412 -13.01 -14.33 -4.26
C ALA A 412 -14.49 -14.07 -4.53
N GLN A 413 -15.36 -14.71 -3.76
CA GLN A 413 -16.77 -14.31 -3.71
C GLN A 413 -16.87 -12.95 -3.02
N VAL A 414 -17.26 -11.93 -3.78
CA VAL A 414 -17.52 -10.59 -3.25
C VAL A 414 -19.01 -10.25 -3.32
N SER A 415 -19.60 -9.92 -2.18
CA SER A 415 -21.01 -9.53 -2.07
C SER A 415 -21.12 -8.10 -1.55
N ASN A 416 -22.17 -7.38 -1.95
CA ASN A 416 -22.46 -6.06 -1.39
C ASN A 416 -22.90 -6.23 0.07
N VAL A 417 -22.40 -5.37 0.98
CA VAL A 417 -22.76 -5.42 2.42
C VAL A 417 -24.26 -5.26 2.67
N ALA A 418 -25.03 -4.65 1.76
CA ALA A 418 -26.48 -4.56 1.87
C ALA A 418 -27.18 -5.93 1.95
N ASN A 419 -26.51 -6.99 1.46
CA ASN A 419 -26.99 -8.37 1.54
C ASN A 419 -26.46 -9.11 2.78
N PHE A 420 -25.69 -8.45 3.65
CA PHE A 420 -25.19 -9.07 4.87
C PHE A 420 -26.36 -9.37 5.82
N PRO A 421 -26.41 -10.55 6.50
CA PRO A 421 -27.58 -10.96 7.28
C PRO A 421 -27.66 -10.26 8.65
N VAL A 422 -27.86 -8.94 8.66
CA VAL A 422 -27.86 -8.11 9.88
C VAL A 422 -28.90 -8.59 10.90
N GLN A 423 -30.09 -9.01 10.46
CA GLN A 423 -31.11 -9.54 11.36
C GLN A 423 -30.66 -10.82 12.09
N SER A 424 -29.90 -11.68 11.42
CA SER A 424 -29.34 -12.89 12.02
C SER A 424 -28.18 -12.56 12.96
N LEU A 425 -27.40 -11.51 12.66
CA LEU A 425 -26.37 -10.97 13.56
C LEU A 425 -27.01 -10.48 14.87
N GLU A 426 -28.08 -9.68 14.80
CA GLU A 426 -28.77 -9.15 15.99
C GLU A 426 -29.37 -10.25 16.86
N ARG A 427 -29.90 -11.31 16.25
CA ARG A 427 -30.46 -12.48 16.95
C ARG A 427 -29.40 -13.48 17.40
N HIS A 428 -28.12 -13.23 17.14
CA HIS A 428 -27.02 -14.16 17.43
C HIS A 428 -27.20 -15.55 16.76
N THR A 429 -27.84 -15.57 15.58
CA THR A 429 -28.10 -16.78 14.77
C THR A 429 -27.43 -16.70 13.40
N LEU A 430 -26.42 -15.83 13.24
CA LEU A 430 -25.68 -15.70 11.99
C LEU A 430 -25.01 -17.04 11.64
N ASP A 431 -25.38 -17.60 10.49
CA ASP A 431 -24.88 -18.90 10.06
C ASP A 431 -23.50 -18.80 9.38
N THR A 432 -22.98 -19.95 8.96
CA THR A 432 -21.68 -20.05 8.28
C THR A 432 -21.69 -19.52 6.85
N SER A 433 -22.86 -19.23 6.25
CA SER A 433 -22.95 -18.76 4.86
C SER A 433 -22.39 -17.36 4.67
N ALA A 434 -22.34 -16.56 5.75
CA ALA A 434 -21.74 -15.24 5.75
C ALA A 434 -20.20 -15.24 5.88
N LYS A 435 -19.60 -16.39 6.19
CA LYS A 435 -18.14 -16.55 6.28
C LYS A 435 -17.55 -16.84 4.89
N ALA A 436 -16.24 -16.67 4.74
CA ALA A 436 -15.51 -16.89 3.48
C ALA A 436 -16.00 -16.07 2.27
N THR A 437 -16.82 -15.04 2.52
CA THR A 437 -17.28 -14.05 1.53
C THR A 437 -16.70 -12.70 1.91
N TYR A 438 -16.21 -11.95 0.92
CA TYR A 438 -15.78 -10.57 1.08
C TYR A 438 -17.00 -9.66 0.96
N TRP A 439 -17.44 -9.08 2.07
CA TRP A 439 -18.55 -8.15 2.14
C TRP A 439 -18.05 -6.73 1.85
N HIS A 440 -18.31 -6.25 0.64
CA HIS A 440 -17.87 -4.94 0.18
C HIS A 440 -18.79 -3.84 0.73
N LEU A 441 -18.20 -2.97 1.54
CA LEU A 441 -18.85 -1.87 2.24
C LEU A 441 -19.19 -0.69 1.33
N GLY A 442 -18.67 -0.69 0.11
CA GLY A 442 -18.87 0.36 -0.88
C GLY A 442 -17.59 1.12 -1.22
N ILE A 443 -17.76 2.19 -2.00
CA ILE A 443 -16.68 3.09 -2.41
C ILE A 443 -16.91 4.43 -1.70
N ASN A 444 -15.98 4.80 -0.84
CA ASN A 444 -15.90 6.15 -0.28
C ASN A 444 -15.21 7.07 -1.29
N LYS A 445 -15.77 8.27 -1.48
CA LYS A 445 -15.25 9.27 -2.42
C LYS A 445 -14.83 10.58 -1.76
N THR A 446 -14.79 10.60 -0.42
CA THR A 446 -14.45 11.76 0.40
C THR A 446 -13.04 11.66 0.96
N MET A 447 -12.51 10.45 1.11
CA MET A 447 -11.21 10.17 1.72
C MET A 447 -10.19 9.72 0.67
N ASP A 448 -8.97 10.24 0.75
CA ASP A 448 -7.78 9.67 0.10
C ASP A 448 -7.09 8.61 0.98
N HIS A 449 -6.00 8.02 0.48
CA HIS A 449 -5.31 6.92 1.16
C HIS A 449 -4.72 7.28 2.54
N GLY A 450 -4.40 8.55 2.79
CA GLY A 450 -3.96 9.02 4.10
C GLY A 450 -5.13 9.27 5.03
N ASP A 451 -6.23 9.78 4.48
CA ASP A 451 -7.45 10.06 5.23
C ASP A 451 -8.03 8.79 5.89
N GLU A 452 -7.94 7.63 5.23
CA GLU A 452 -8.42 6.33 5.73
C GLU A 452 -7.97 5.99 7.17
N ILE A 453 -6.84 6.55 7.60
CA ILE A 453 -6.18 6.31 8.89
C ILE A 453 -5.98 7.61 9.69
N GLY A 454 -6.59 8.72 9.29
CA GLY A 454 -6.47 10.01 10.00
C GLY A 454 -5.17 10.77 9.73
N VAL A 455 -4.34 10.33 8.77
CA VAL A 455 -3.03 10.93 8.51
C VAL A 455 -3.18 12.20 7.68
N PHE A 456 -2.76 13.34 8.24
CA PHE A 456 -2.89 14.68 7.64
C PHE A 456 -4.34 15.10 7.30
N THR A 457 -5.31 14.51 8.02
CA THR A 457 -6.74 14.84 7.90
C THR A 457 -7.10 16.17 8.56
N VAL A 458 -8.09 16.86 8.00
CA VAL A 458 -8.77 17.98 8.68
C VAL A 458 -9.72 17.44 9.76
N GLY A 459 -10.02 18.26 10.78
CA GLY A 459 -10.76 17.81 11.96
C GLY A 459 -12.12 17.19 11.67
N GLU A 460 -12.89 17.73 10.70
CA GLU A 460 -14.19 17.16 10.31
C GLU A 460 -14.04 15.76 9.70
N THR A 461 -13.09 15.58 8.77
CA THR A 461 -12.77 14.27 8.18
C THR A 461 -12.27 13.29 9.24
N TYR A 462 -11.45 13.76 10.20
CA TYR A 462 -10.99 12.90 11.29
C TYR A 462 -12.14 12.37 12.16
N GLU A 463 -13.17 13.18 12.43
CA GLU A 463 -14.35 12.73 13.16
C GLU A 463 -15.12 11.63 12.39
N GLU A 464 -15.22 11.74 11.06
CA GLU A 464 -15.79 10.68 10.21
C GLU A 464 -14.95 9.40 10.26
N VAL A 465 -13.61 9.52 10.20
CA VAL A 465 -12.68 8.39 10.34
C VAL A 465 -12.88 7.73 11.70
N LYS A 466 -12.81 8.48 12.79
CA LYS A 466 -13.03 7.96 14.16
C LYS A 466 -14.37 7.22 14.26
N GLN A 467 -15.44 7.80 13.72
CA GLN A 467 -16.75 7.17 13.69
C GLN A 467 -16.76 5.86 12.88
N MET A 468 -16.08 5.83 11.73
CA MET A 468 -15.92 4.61 10.92
C MET A 468 -15.26 3.48 11.72
N TYR A 469 -14.17 3.74 12.45
CA TYR A 469 -13.51 2.72 13.28
C TYR A 469 -14.38 2.28 14.47
N LEU A 470 -15.14 3.19 15.08
CA LEU A 470 -16.10 2.84 16.13
C LEU A 470 -17.20 1.92 15.60
N GLU A 471 -17.72 2.17 14.40
CA GLU A 471 -18.71 1.29 13.76
C GLU A 471 -18.12 -0.07 13.37
N PHE A 472 -16.85 -0.13 12.92
CA PHE A 472 -16.16 -1.41 12.77
C PHE A 472 -16.06 -2.14 14.10
N ALA A 473 -15.58 -1.50 15.16
CA ALA A 473 -15.46 -2.16 16.46
C ALA A 473 -16.81 -2.69 16.97
N LYS A 474 -17.90 -1.93 16.79
CA LYS A 474 -19.28 -2.38 17.10
C LYS A 474 -19.71 -3.58 16.28
N LEU A 475 -19.47 -3.57 14.97
CA LEU A 475 -19.80 -4.69 14.08
C LEU A 475 -19.03 -5.94 14.49
N LEU A 476 -17.71 -5.82 14.65
CA LEU A 476 -16.81 -6.94 14.91
C LEU A 476 -17.10 -7.60 16.26
N ALA A 477 -17.42 -6.82 17.29
CA ALA A 477 -17.78 -7.32 18.61
C ALA A 477 -19.09 -8.12 18.65
N ARG A 478 -19.94 -8.02 17.61
CA ARG A 478 -21.20 -8.78 17.51
C ARG A 478 -21.05 -10.07 16.71
N LEU A 479 -19.93 -10.28 16.01
CA LEU A 479 -19.73 -11.48 15.21
C LEU A 479 -19.63 -12.72 16.11
N PRO A 480 -20.26 -13.84 15.72
CA PRO A 480 -20.11 -15.08 16.47
C PRO A 480 -18.66 -15.55 16.43
N LEU A 481 -18.20 -16.17 17.52
CA LEU A 481 -16.89 -16.79 17.56
C LEU A 481 -16.84 -18.05 16.67
N PRO A 482 -15.65 -18.46 16.19
CA PRO A 482 -15.47 -19.60 15.27
C PRO A 482 -15.93 -20.96 15.79
#